data_AF-A0A955FIM2-F1
#
_entry.id   AF-A0A955FIM2-F1
#
_cell.length_a   1.000
_cell.length_b   1.000
_cell.length_c   1.000
_cell.angle_alpha   90.00
_cell.angle_beta   90.00
_cell.angle_gamma   90.00
#
_symmetry.space_group_name_H-M   'P 1'
#
loop_
_entity.id
_entity.type
_entity.pdbx_description
1 polymer ?
#
loop_
_entity_poly.entity_id
_entity_poly.type
_entity_poly.pdbx_seq_one_letter_code
_entity_poly.pdbx_strand_id
1 'polypeptide(L)'
;MAKQLSNSEIDRRNILNNPYAVKAIQKEVGFVGTYFIDEYKFTVRQVADFYEVDQRTIERYLVNYADELKENGYEILTGQHLKDFKNSVDTDTNVGINPKTVRLGVLNFKAFLNIGMLIAESEKARLLRSLVLNIVLDVVGKKAGGTAKYINQRDDTYLISLYVGENYRKDFTDALKECVDMGNFKYPVYTNKIYKSIFKEHAGEYRSILSLTKKENVRNTMYSEVLTTISMYETGLANEIKKKYKSIGRKLKPKEVDEIFEEFEKNPAWVPQIEMARMKMASRDYGFREVLHPELANYVNPLNTDEFERFLGDKSAELADRIEQYKDVF
;
A
#
# COMPACT_ATOMS: atom_id res chain seq x y z
N MET A 1 -8.66 -8.13 -11.50
CA MET A 1 -9.25 -9.34 -10.89
C MET A 1 -10.28 -8.90 -9.87
N ALA A 2 -11.45 -9.53 -9.79
CA ALA A 2 -12.39 -9.23 -8.71
C ALA A 2 -11.76 -9.70 -7.39
N LYS A 3 -11.34 -8.76 -6.52
CA LYS A 3 -10.76 -9.06 -5.21
C LYS A 3 -11.77 -9.88 -4.39
N GLN A 4 -11.41 -11.12 -4.07
CA GLN A 4 -12.25 -11.96 -3.20
C GLN A 4 -11.92 -11.65 -1.74
N LEU A 5 -12.62 -10.66 -1.18
CA LEU A 5 -12.41 -10.20 0.19
C LEU A 5 -12.55 -11.30 1.26
N SER A 6 -13.31 -12.37 0.96
CA SER A 6 -13.45 -13.52 1.87
C SER A 6 -12.15 -14.30 2.04
N ASN A 7 -11.27 -14.29 1.04
CA ASN A 7 -10.08 -15.14 0.99
C ASN A 7 -8.76 -14.35 1.11
N SER A 8 -8.83 -13.02 1.14
CA SER A 8 -7.65 -12.14 1.13
C SER A 8 -7.65 -11.24 2.36
N GLU A 9 -6.86 -11.62 3.37
CA GLU A 9 -6.64 -10.81 4.56
C GLU A 9 -5.97 -9.47 4.22
N ILE A 10 -5.03 -9.47 3.28
CA ILE A 10 -4.34 -8.25 2.83
C ILE A 10 -5.33 -7.23 2.28
N ASP A 11 -6.29 -7.67 1.45
CA ASP A 11 -7.30 -6.76 0.91
C ASP A 11 -8.20 -6.20 2.03
N ARG A 12 -8.64 -7.05 2.97
CA ARG A 12 -9.45 -6.60 4.11
C ARG A 12 -8.69 -5.57 4.94
N ARG A 13 -7.43 -5.84 5.28
CA ARG A 13 -6.58 -4.92 6.05
C ARG A 13 -6.35 -3.60 5.32
N ASN A 14 -6.08 -3.62 4.01
CA ASN A 14 -5.96 -2.40 3.21
C ASN A 14 -7.23 -1.54 3.27
N ILE A 15 -8.41 -2.16 3.19
CA ILE A 15 -9.69 -1.44 3.27
C ILE A 15 -9.90 -0.86 4.67
N LEU A 16 -9.68 -1.65 5.72
CA LEU A 16 -9.90 -1.26 7.12
C LEU A 16 -8.89 -0.22 7.62
N ASN A 17 -7.69 -0.20 7.03
CA ASN A 17 -6.64 0.78 7.32
C ASN A 17 -6.80 2.06 6.50
N ASN A 18 -7.70 2.11 5.52
CA ASN A 18 -7.99 3.33 4.77
C ASN A 18 -9.10 4.14 5.49
N PRO A 19 -8.76 5.20 6.25
CA PRO A 19 -9.74 5.93 7.04
C PRO A 19 -10.78 6.65 6.17
N TYR A 20 -10.37 7.06 4.96
CA TYR A 20 -11.24 7.73 3.99
C TYR A 20 -12.31 6.78 3.46
N ALA A 21 -11.91 5.55 3.12
CA ALA A 21 -12.83 4.52 2.67
C ALA A 21 -13.78 4.10 3.80
N VAL A 22 -13.26 3.81 5.00
CA VAL A 22 -14.07 3.41 6.15
C VAL A 22 -15.13 4.48 6.48
N LYS A 23 -14.76 5.76 6.49
CA LYS A 23 -15.70 6.86 6.75
C LYS A 23 -16.77 6.99 5.66
N ALA A 24 -16.39 6.82 4.39
CA ALA A 24 -17.35 6.84 3.28
C ALA A 24 -18.32 5.66 3.34
N ILE A 25 -17.81 4.44 3.64
CA ILE A 25 -18.63 3.24 3.82
C ILE A 25 -19.58 3.41 5.00
N GLN A 26 -19.13 3.96 6.12
CA GLN A 26 -19.97 4.20 7.29
C GLN A 26 -21.16 5.12 6.97
N LYS A 27 -20.92 6.17 6.19
CA LYS A 27 -21.97 7.10 5.76
C LYS A 27 -23.01 6.42 4.86
N GLU A 28 -22.57 5.55 3.96
CA GLU A 28 -23.45 4.88 2.99
C GLU A 28 -24.26 3.74 3.61
N VAL A 29 -23.63 2.97 4.51
CA VAL A 29 -24.30 1.84 5.18
C VAL A 29 -25.33 2.34 6.20
N GLY A 30 -25.07 3.47 6.87
CA GLY A 30 -26.03 4.10 7.79
C GLY A 30 -26.40 3.23 9.00
N PHE A 31 -25.55 2.27 9.38
CA PHE A 31 -25.85 1.34 10.47
C PHE A 31 -25.74 2.04 11.83
N VAL A 32 -26.86 2.08 12.56
CA VAL A 32 -26.97 2.79 13.83
C VAL A 32 -26.43 1.91 14.96
N GLY A 33 -25.42 2.41 15.67
CA GLY A 33 -24.81 1.76 16.83
C GLY A 33 -25.02 2.55 18.11
N THR A 34 -24.60 1.97 19.23
CA THR A 34 -24.55 2.68 20.52
C THR A 34 -23.25 3.48 20.59
N TYR A 35 -23.33 4.78 20.82
CA TYR A 35 -22.13 5.61 21.01
C TYR A 35 -21.53 5.34 22.40
N PHE A 36 -20.29 4.85 22.44
CA PHE A 36 -19.61 4.48 23.69
C PHE A 36 -18.09 4.63 23.55
N ILE A 37 -17.49 5.42 24.45
CA ILE A 37 -16.04 5.73 24.47
C ILE A 37 -15.57 6.19 23.09
N ASP A 38 -16.08 7.34 22.65
CA ASP A 38 -15.68 8.05 21.43
C ASP A 38 -15.85 7.29 20.09
N GLU A 39 -16.50 6.13 20.09
CA GLU A 39 -16.85 5.41 18.87
C GLU A 39 -18.20 4.70 18.96
N TYR A 40 -18.77 4.35 17.79
CA TYR A 40 -19.98 3.56 17.72
C TYR A 40 -19.66 2.07 17.90
N LYS A 41 -20.38 1.42 18.82
CA LYS A 41 -20.28 0.00 19.12
C LYS A 41 -21.56 -0.73 18.70
N PHE A 42 -21.37 -1.98 18.28
CA PHE A 42 -22.41 -2.87 17.81
C PHE A 42 -22.32 -4.19 18.59
N THR A 43 -23.45 -4.68 19.06
CA THR A 43 -23.51 -6.00 19.70
C THR A 43 -23.48 -7.12 18.66
N VAL A 44 -23.00 -8.31 19.04
CA VAL A 44 -23.03 -9.51 18.17
C VAL A 44 -24.43 -9.76 17.60
N ARG A 45 -25.47 -9.52 18.38
CA ARG A 45 -26.87 -9.66 17.96
C ARG A 45 -27.23 -8.69 16.84
N GLN A 46 -26.94 -7.39 17.00
CA GLN A 46 -27.18 -6.40 15.95
C GLN A 46 -26.45 -6.73 14.65
N VAL A 47 -25.21 -7.21 14.76
CA VAL A 47 -24.41 -7.63 13.60
C VAL A 47 -25.04 -8.85 12.91
N ALA A 48 -25.51 -9.84 13.68
CA ALA A 48 -26.20 -11.01 13.16
C ALA A 48 -27.50 -10.63 12.43
N ASP A 49 -28.30 -9.76 13.05
CA ASP A 49 -29.55 -9.25 12.50
C ASP A 49 -29.31 -8.48 11.18
N PHE A 50 -28.27 -7.64 11.11
CA PHE A 50 -27.92 -6.89 9.90
C PHE A 50 -27.54 -7.79 8.72
N TYR A 51 -26.74 -8.83 8.99
CA TYR A 51 -26.30 -9.77 7.97
C TYR A 51 -27.31 -10.89 7.68
N GLU A 52 -28.46 -10.91 8.37
CA GLU A 52 -29.49 -11.95 8.23
C GLU A 52 -28.92 -13.36 8.45
N VAL A 53 -28.09 -13.52 9.50
CA VAL A 53 -27.49 -14.80 9.89
C VAL A 53 -27.75 -15.10 11.36
N ASP A 54 -27.64 -16.37 11.74
CA ASP A 54 -27.71 -16.75 13.16
C ASP A 54 -26.57 -16.13 13.97
N GLN A 55 -26.85 -15.74 15.21
CA GLN A 55 -25.83 -15.25 16.14
C GLN A 55 -24.66 -16.24 16.31
N ARG A 56 -24.94 -17.55 16.27
CA ARG A 56 -23.94 -18.62 16.31
C ARG A 56 -22.95 -18.56 15.15
N THR A 57 -23.40 -18.11 13.98
CA THR A 57 -22.53 -17.93 12.82
C THR A 57 -21.53 -16.81 13.09
N ILE A 58 -21.99 -15.67 13.61
CA ILE A 58 -21.10 -14.57 13.99
C ILE A 58 -20.10 -15.02 15.07
N GLU A 59 -20.56 -15.74 16.10
CA GLU A 59 -19.69 -16.29 17.15
C GLU A 59 -18.63 -17.25 16.59
N ARG A 60 -18.98 -18.09 15.61
CA ARG A 60 -18.01 -18.96 14.92
C ARG A 60 -16.92 -18.14 14.21
N TYR A 61 -17.30 -17.07 13.51
CA TYR A 61 -16.32 -16.17 12.86
C TYR A 61 -15.43 -15.45 13.89
N LEU A 62 -16.01 -14.98 14.99
CA LEU A 62 -15.27 -14.35 16.10
C LEU A 62 -14.23 -15.28 16.73
N VAL A 63 -14.49 -16.59 16.75
CA VAL A 63 -13.54 -17.60 17.23
C VAL A 63 -12.49 -17.94 16.16
N ASN A 64 -12.91 -18.17 14.92
CA ASN A 64 -12.02 -18.60 13.85
C ASN A 64 -11.04 -17.50 13.39
N TYR A 65 -11.43 -16.23 13.52
CA TYR A 65 -10.65 -15.05 13.10
C TYR A 65 -10.39 -14.12 14.29
N ALA A 66 -10.16 -14.68 15.47
CA ALA A 66 -10.12 -13.92 16.72
C ALA A 66 -9.03 -12.83 16.71
N ASP A 67 -7.84 -13.14 16.19
CA ASP A 67 -6.71 -12.20 16.16
C ASP A 67 -7.02 -11.02 15.22
N GLU A 68 -7.45 -11.32 13.99
CA GLU A 68 -7.82 -10.31 12.99
C GLU A 68 -8.97 -9.42 13.50
N LEU A 69 -10.00 -9.99 14.14
CA LEU A 69 -11.15 -9.23 14.60
C LEU A 69 -10.84 -8.38 15.83
N LYS A 70 -9.99 -8.87 16.75
CA LYS A 70 -9.52 -8.07 17.89
C LYS A 70 -8.68 -6.88 17.45
N GLU A 71 -7.74 -7.09 16.53
CA GLU A 71 -6.94 -5.99 15.96
C GLU A 71 -7.82 -4.92 15.31
N ASN A 72 -8.96 -5.33 14.74
CA ASN A 72 -9.90 -4.44 14.07
C ASN A 72 -11.02 -3.91 14.98
N GLY A 73 -10.98 -4.14 16.29
CA GLY A 73 -11.89 -3.51 17.26
C GLY A 73 -13.04 -4.38 17.78
N TYR A 74 -12.90 -5.70 17.74
CA TYR A 74 -13.73 -6.61 18.55
C TYR A 74 -13.19 -6.70 19.98
N GLU A 75 -14.07 -6.46 20.96
CA GLU A 75 -13.73 -6.56 22.38
C GLU A 75 -14.85 -7.25 23.18
N ILE A 76 -14.48 -7.78 24.35
CA ILE A 76 -15.43 -8.38 25.28
C ILE A 76 -15.54 -7.48 26.50
N LEU A 77 -16.69 -6.81 26.63
CA LEU A 77 -17.00 -5.98 27.79
C LEU A 77 -17.35 -6.84 28.99
N THR A 78 -16.72 -6.55 30.13
CA THR A 78 -16.95 -7.22 31.42
C THR A 78 -16.92 -6.22 32.57
N GLY A 79 -17.43 -6.61 33.74
CA GLY A 79 -17.32 -5.80 34.96
C GLY A 79 -17.95 -4.41 34.85
N GLN A 80 -17.19 -3.38 35.20
CA GLN A 80 -17.65 -1.98 35.22
C GLN A 80 -17.92 -1.44 33.81
N HIS A 81 -17.05 -1.73 32.83
CA HIS A 81 -17.22 -1.28 31.44
C HIS A 81 -18.53 -1.79 30.82
N LEU A 82 -18.94 -3.02 31.17
CA LEU A 82 -20.23 -3.56 30.74
C LEU A 82 -21.42 -2.83 31.38
N LYS A 83 -21.30 -2.41 32.64
CA LYS A 83 -22.35 -1.61 33.30
C LYS A 83 -22.46 -0.24 32.64
N ASP A 84 -21.33 0.40 32.39
CA ASP A 84 -21.29 1.72 31.76
C ASP A 84 -21.86 1.66 30.34
N PHE A 85 -21.53 0.62 29.57
CA PHE A 85 -22.13 0.38 28.25
C PHE A 85 -23.63 0.13 28.33
N LYS A 86 -24.12 -0.68 29.28
CA LYS A 86 -25.56 -0.89 29.47
C LYS A 86 -26.30 0.42 29.78
N ASN A 87 -25.65 1.33 30.51
CA ASN A 87 -26.23 2.65 30.82
C ASN A 87 -26.24 3.60 29.62
N SER A 88 -25.31 3.44 28.67
CA SER A 88 -25.26 4.25 27.44
C SER A 88 -26.19 3.75 26.33
N VAL A 89 -26.80 2.57 26.49
CA VAL A 89 -27.80 2.06 25.55
C VAL A 89 -29.11 2.76 25.81
N ASP A 90 -29.52 3.61 24.88
CA ASP A 90 -30.80 4.29 24.93
C ASP A 90 -31.95 3.28 24.85
N THR A 91 -32.99 3.44 25.69
CA THR A 91 -34.09 2.46 25.83
C THR A 91 -34.90 2.24 24.55
N ASP A 92 -34.82 3.18 23.60
CA ASP A 92 -35.49 3.11 22.29
C ASP A 92 -34.69 2.34 21.23
N THR A 93 -33.38 2.12 21.47
CA THR A 93 -32.55 1.29 20.61
C THR A 93 -32.83 -0.16 20.99
N ASN A 94 -33.44 -0.93 20.08
CA ASN A 94 -33.94 -2.29 20.27
C ASN A 94 -32.82 -3.35 20.47
N VAL A 95 -31.79 -3.02 21.26
CA VAL A 95 -30.55 -3.80 21.46
C VAL A 95 -30.79 -4.97 22.41
N GLY A 96 -31.85 -4.93 23.22
CA GLY A 96 -32.35 -6.08 23.97
C GLY A 96 -31.28 -6.80 24.79
N ILE A 97 -30.42 -6.04 25.50
CA ILE A 97 -29.35 -6.61 26.32
C ILE A 97 -29.96 -7.20 27.59
N ASN A 98 -29.81 -8.52 27.79
CA ASN A 98 -30.31 -9.17 29.00
C ASN A 98 -29.58 -8.59 30.25
N PRO A 99 -30.31 -8.11 31.27
CA PRO A 99 -29.71 -7.56 32.50
C PRO A 99 -28.71 -8.51 33.16
N LYS A 100 -28.95 -9.83 33.07
CA LYS A 100 -28.10 -10.90 33.66
C LYS A 100 -26.81 -11.18 32.88
N THR A 101 -26.58 -10.52 31.75
CA THR A 101 -25.37 -10.72 30.94
C THR A 101 -24.13 -10.25 31.71
N VAL A 102 -23.16 -11.14 31.88
CA VAL A 102 -21.89 -10.87 32.61
C VAL A 102 -20.73 -10.58 31.66
N ARG A 103 -20.83 -11.02 30.39
CA ARG A 103 -19.86 -10.78 29.32
C ARG A 103 -20.60 -10.45 28.04
N LEU A 104 -20.20 -9.39 27.34
CA LEU A 104 -20.83 -8.97 26.09
C LEU A 104 -19.76 -8.69 25.03
N GLY A 105 -19.83 -9.37 23.89
CA GLY A 105 -19.01 -9.04 22.73
C GLY A 105 -19.55 -7.80 22.03
N VAL A 106 -18.69 -6.82 21.81
CA VAL A 106 -19.00 -5.62 21.04
C VAL A 106 -17.97 -5.40 19.95
N LEU A 107 -18.43 -4.83 18.84
CA LEU A 107 -17.65 -4.55 17.64
C LEU A 107 -17.72 -3.05 17.38
N ASN A 108 -16.60 -2.42 17.03
CA ASN A 108 -16.68 -1.11 16.37
C ASN A 108 -17.00 -1.28 14.87
N PHE A 109 -17.05 -0.17 14.14
CA PHE A 109 -17.40 -0.20 12.72
C PHE A 109 -16.39 -0.97 11.85
N LYS A 110 -15.09 -0.93 12.19
CA LYS A 110 -14.07 -1.70 11.47
C LYS A 110 -14.28 -3.20 11.65
N ALA A 111 -14.48 -3.66 12.88
CA ALA A 111 -14.75 -5.07 13.15
C ALA A 111 -16.07 -5.52 12.51
N PHE A 112 -17.11 -4.68 12.50
CA PHE A 112 -18.37 -4.94 11.80
C PHE A 112 -18.16 -5.15 10.28
N LEU A 113 -17.42 -4.25 9.63
CA LEU A 113 -17.08 -4.38 8.21
C LEU A 113 -16.24 -5.63 7.96
N ASN A 114 -15.29 -5.92 8.85
CA ASN A 114 -14.43 -7.09 8.71
C ASN A 114 -15.24 -8.40 8.71
N ILE A 115 -16.18 -8.53 9.64
CA ILE A 115 -17.12 -9.66 9.65
C ILE A 115 -17.89 -9.76 8.33
N GLY A 116 -18.43 -8.66 7.82
CA GLY A 116 -19.14 -8.66 6.53
C GLY A 116 -18.28 -9.07 5.34
N MET A 117 -16.97 -8.81 5.41
CA MET A 117 -16.01 -9.27 4.39
C MET A 117 -15.67 -10.76 4.52
N LEU A 118 -15.75 -11.33 5.72
CA LEU A 118 -15.48 -12.74 6.02
C LEU A 118 -16.67 -13.66 5.73
N ILE A 119 -17.90 -13.20 5.96
CA ILE A 119 -19.10 -14.02 5.78
C ILE A 119 -19.30 -14.34 4.30
N ALA A 120 -19.26 -15.63 3.97
CA ALA A 120 -19.44 -16.11 2.61
C ALA A 120 -20.91 -16.43 2.30
N GLU A 121 -21.67 -16.84 3.32
CA GLU A 121 -23.00 -17.44 3.16
C GLU A 121 -24.16 -16.44 3.18
N SER A 122 -23.91 -15.15 3.46
CA SER A 122 -24.95 -14.12 3.55
C SER A 122 -25.04 -13.27 2.28
N GLU A 123 -26.27 -13.10 1.79
CA GLU A 123 -26.58 -12.18 0.68
C GLU A 123 -26.34 -10.72 1.07
N LYS A 124 -26.66 -10.33 2.31
CA LYS A 124 -26.34 -8.99 2.84
C LYS A 124 -24.82 -8.75 2.89
N ALA A 125 -24.06 -9.75 3.32
CA ALA A 125 -22.60 -9.68 3.31
C ALA A 125 -22.03 -9.60 1.88
N ARG A 126 -22.64 -10.30 0.92
CA ARG A 126 -22.29 -10.20 -0.50
C ARG A 126 -22.51 -8.79 -1.05
N LEU A 127 -23.68 -8.20 -0.78
CA LEU A 127 -24.00 -6.82 -1.17
C LEU A 127 -23.04 -5.81 -0.52
N LEU A 128 -22.74 -5.99 0.77
CA LEU A 128 -21.78 -5.13 1.48
C LEU A 128 -20.38 -5.22 0.85
N ARG A 129 -19.87 -6.42 0.53
CA ARG A 129 -18.57 -6.58 -0.13
C ARG A 129 -18.52 -5.83 -1.47
N SER A 130 -19.57 -5.93 -2.28
CA SER A 130 -19.67 -5.18 -3.54
C SER A 130 -19.68 -3.66 -3.31
N LEU A 131 -20.44 -3.19 -2.32
CA LEU A 131 -20.48 -1.78 -1.94
C LEU A 131 -19.11 -1.27 -1.49
N VAL A 132 -18.45 -2.01 -0.61
CA VAL A 132 -17.11 -1.70 -0.09
C VAL A 132 -16.11 -1.56 -1.22
N LEU A 133 -16.05 -2.51 -2.15
CA LEU A 133 -15.15 -2.45 -3.30
C LEU A 133 -15.41 -1.19 -4.15
N ASN A 134 -16.68 -0.89 -4.45
CA ASN A 134 -17.04 0.28 -5.24
C ASN A 134 -16.64 1.60 -4.54
N ILE A 135 -16.89 1.71 -3.24
CA ILE A 135 -16.54 2.92 -2.48
C ILE A 135 -15.02 3.08 -2.38
N VAL A 136 -14.28 1.99 -2.15
CA VAL A 136 -12.81 2.06 -2.07
C VAL A 136 -12.22 2.54 -3.40
N LEU A 137 -12.71 2.03 -4.53
CA LEU A 137 -12.29 2.47 -5.87
C LEU A 137 -12.57 3.96 -6.09
N ASP A 138 -13.78 4.41 -5.75
CA ASP A 138 -14.19 5.81 -5.90
C ASP A 138 -13.38 6.74 -4.98
N VAL A 139 -13.14 6.35 -3.73
CA VAL A 139 -12.35 7.13 -2.77
C VAL A 139 -10.90 7.27 -3.22
N VAL A 140 -10.25 6.17 -3.63
CA VAL A 140 -8.87 6.23 -4.12
C VAL A 140 -8.79 7.07 -5.38
N GLY A 141 -9.71 6.89 -6.34
CA GLY A 141 -9.75 7.68 -7.58
C GLY A 141 -9.95 9.18 -7.33
N LYS A 142 -10.96 9.54 -6.52
CA LYS A 142 -11.26 10.94 -6.16
C LYS A 142 -10.12 11.58 -5.39
N LYS A 143 -9.62 10.91 -4.35
CA LYS A 143 -8.54 11.46 -3.53
C LYS A 143 -7.25 11.57 -4.34
N ALA A 144 -6.95 10.64 -5.24
CA ALA A 144 -5.74 10.68 -6.07
C ALA A 144 -5.79 11.69 -7.24
N GLY A 145 -6.88 12.46 -7.40
CA GLY A 145 -7.00 13.44 -8.49
C GLY A 145 -7.35 12.81 -9.85
N GLY A 146 -8.05 11.68 -9.86
CA GLY A 146 -8.51 10.98 -11.07
C GLY A 146 -7.80 9.65 -11.26
N THR A 147 -6.52 9.64 -11.65
CA THR A 147 -5.77 8.40 -11.89
C THR A 147 -4.76 8.12 -10.77
N ALA A 148 -4.84 6.94 -10.15
CA ALA A 148 -3.88 6.50 -9.13
C ALA A 148 -2.46 6.24 -9.68
N LYS A 149 -2.27 6.32 -11.00
CA LYS A 149 -0.97 6.10 -11.67
C LYS A 149 0.14 6.97 -11.08
N TYR A 150 -0.15 8.24 -10.76
CA TYR A 150 0.84 9.19 -10.24
C TYR A 150 0.65 9.51 -8.76
N ILE A 151 0.03 8.61 -7.99
CA ILE A 151 -0.19 8.81 -6.55
C ILE A 151 1.12 9.05 -5.77
N ASN A 152 2.23 8.49 -6.27
CA ASN A 152 3.57 8.69 -5.72
C ASN A 152 4.01 10.17 -5.68
N GLN A 153 3.46 11.04 -6.54
CA GLN A 153 3.84 12.46 -6.60
C GLN A 153 3.27 13.30 -5.44
N ARG A 154 2.34 12.73 -4.67
CA ARG A 154 1.71 13.39 -3.53
C ARG A 154 2.53 13.29 -2.25
N ASP A 155 3.56 12.47 -2.28
CA ASP A 155 4.53 12.34 -1.22
C ASP A 155 5.45 13.57 -1.17
N ASP A 156 5.68 14.11 0.03
CA ASP A 156 6.48 15.31 0.26
C ASP A 156 7.94 15.16 -0.16
N THR A 157 8.48 13.96 0.02
CA THR A 157 9.85 13.62 -0.36
C THR A 157 10.04 13.32 -1.85
N TYR A 158 8.95 13.17 -2.62
CA TYR A 158 9.03 12.72 -4.02
C TYR A 158 9.84 13.65 -4.90
N LEU A 159 9.57 14.97 -4.85
CA LEU A 159 10.28 15.93 -5.68
C LEU A 159 11.78 15.96 -5.37
N ILE A 160 12.14 15.87 -4.10
CA ILE A 160 13.54 15.87 -3.66
C ILE A 160 14.22 14.60 -4.18
N SER A 161 13.62 13.43 -3.98
CA SER A 161 14.16 12.15 -4.46
C SER A 161 14.28 12.11 -5.98
N LEU A 162 13.32 12.69 -6.71
CA LEU A 162 13.37 12.78 -8.17
C LEU A 162 14.52 13.69 -8.64
N TYR A 163 14.58 14.92 -8.12
CA TYR A 163 15.59 15.91 -8.50
C TYR A 163 17.02 15.43 -8.18
N VAL A 164 17.22 14.92 -6.97
CA VAL A 164 18.51 14.38 -6.55
C VAL A 164 18.88 13.14 -7.39
N GLY A 165 17.90 12.30 -7.71
CA GLY A 165 18.07 11.13 -8.57
C GLY A 165 18.51 11.45 -10.01
N GLU A 166 18.20 12.63 -10.54
CA GLU A 166 18.68 13.06 -11.86
C GLU A 166 20.20 13.31 -11.86
N ASN A 167 20.74 13.89 -10.79
CA ASN A 167 22.17 14.11 -10.66
C ASN A 167 22.93 12.78 -10.60
N TYR A 168 22.46 11.83 -9.78
CA TYR A 168 23.07 10.50 -9.69
C TYR A 168 22.95 9.69 -10.99
N ARG A 169 21.83 9.85 -11.71
CA ARG A 169 21.67 9.27 -13.04
C ARG A 169 22.72 9.82 -14.01
N LYS A 170 22.93 11.14 -14.00
CA LYS A 170 23.91 11.81 -14.84
C LYS A 170 25.32 11.29 -14.54
N ASP A 171 25.70 11.24 -13.26
CA ASP A 171 26.99 10.72 -12.81
C ASP A 171 27.26 9.28 -13.28
N PHE A 172 26.22 8.43 -13.23
CA PHE A 172 26.31 7.06 -13.73
C PHE A 172 26.45 7.01 -15.25
N THR A 173 25.66 7.80 -15.98
CA THR A 173 25.79 7.85 -17.45
C THR A 173 27.13 8.42 -17.91
N ASP A 174 27.69 9.38 -17.18
CA ASP A 174 29.01 9.96 -17.45
C ASP A 174 30.12 8.94 -17.13
N ALA A 175 30.00 8.20 -16.02
CA ALA A 175 30.89 7.07 -15.73
C ALA A 175 30.90 6.04 -16.86
N LEU A 176 29.72 5.65 -17.35
CA LEU A 176 29.62 4.73 -18.50
C LEU A 176 30.23 5.32 -19.77
N LYS A 177 30.00 6.61 -20.03
CA LYS A 177 30.51 7.32 -21.21
C LYS A 177 32.04 7.31 -21.25
N GLU A 178 32.66 7.69 -20.14
CA GLU A 178 34.10 7.89 -20.01
C GLU A 178 34.85 6.57 -19.82
N CYS A 179 34.32 5.68 -19.00
CA CYS A 179 35.07 4.52 -18.50
C CYS A 179 34.79 3.23 -19.28
N VAL A 180 33.71 3.12 -20.07
CA VAL A 180 33.30 1.86 -20.71
C VAL A 180 33.41 1.92 -22.23
N ASP A 181 34.12 0.94 -22.78
CA ASP A 181 34.32 0.71 -24.20
C ASP A 181 33.14 -0.06 -24.80
N MET A 182 32.02 0.64 -24.88
CA MET A 182 30.78 0.18 -25.46
C MET A 182 30.07 1.42 -26.03
N GLY A 183 29.45 1.27 -27.20
CA GLY A 183 28.66 2.34 -27.82
C GLY A 183 27.43 2.72 -26.98
N ASN A 184 26.48 3.43 -27.57
CA ASN A 184 25.27 3.89 -26.87
C ASN A 184 24.41 2.76 -26.28
N PHE A 185 24.64 1.50 -26.69
CA PHE A 185 23.96 0.33 -26.14
C PHE A 185 24.28 0.06 -24.67
N LYS A 186 25.35 0.64 -24.10
CA LYS A 186 25.68 0.47 -22.67
C LYS A 186 24.60 0.98 -21.73
N TYR A 187 23.97 2.11 -22.07
CA TYR A 187 22.98 2.74 -21.21
C TYR A 187 21.76 1.84 -20.92
N PRO A 188 21.03 1.32 -21.92
CA PRO A 188 19.91 0.43 -21.66
C PRO A 188 20.35 -0.90 -21.03
N VAL A 189 21.52 -1.43 -21.37
CA VAL A 189 22.02 -2.71 -20.81
C VAL A 189 22.23 -2.59 -19.30
N TYR A 190 23.06 -1.66 -18.84
CA TYR A 190 23.37 -1.55 -17.41
C TYR A 190 22.21 -0.98 -16.60
N THR A 191 21.37 -0.11 -17.19
CA THR A 191 20.11 0.29 -16.54
C THR A 191 19.19 -0.90 -16.34
N ASN A 192 19.01 -1.77 -17.33
CA ASN A 192 18.19 -2.97 -17.15
C ASN A 192 18.78 -3.95 -16.13
N LYS A 193 20.11 -4.05 -16.02
CA LYS A 193 20.76 -4.85 -14.97
C LYS A 193 20.44 -4.32 -13.56
N ILE A 194 20.49 -3.00 -13.36
CA ILE A 194 20.09 -2.37 -12.09
C ILE A 194 18.63 -2.71 -11.77
N TYR A 195 17.71 -2.55 -12.73
CA TYR A 195 16.29 -2.86 -12.53
C TYR A 195 16.07 -4.33 -12.19
N LYS A 196 16.73 -5.25 -12.90
CA LYS A 196 16.63 -6.69 -12.61
C LYS A 196 17.17 -7.03 -11.21
N SER A 197 18.25 -6.40 -10.78
CA SER A 197 18.79 -6.58 -9.44
C SER A 197 17.82 -6.10 -8.35
N ILE A 198 17.24 -4.90 -8.54
CA ILE A 198 16.34 -4.31 -7.54
C ILE A 198 14.96 -4.97 -7.55
N PHE A 199 14.33 -5.18 -8.72
CA PHE A 199 12.92 -5.57 -8.82
C PHE A 199 12.70 -7.02 -9.29
N LYS A 200 13.75 -7.75 -9.68
CA LYS A 200 13.67 -9.07 -10.36
C LYS A 200 13.00 -9.05 -11.74
N GLU A 201 12.58 -7.88 -12.20
CA GLU A 201 11.93 -7.65 -13.48
C GLU A 201 12.68 -6.60 -14.31
N HIS A 202 12.42 -6.58 -15.62
CA HIS A 202 12.97 -5.61 -16.53
C HIS A 202 12.17 -4.30 -16.53
N ALA A 203 12.80 -3.18 -16.88
CA ALA A 203 12.11 -1.88 -16.98
C ALA A 203 10.94 -1.91 -18.00
N GLY A 204 11.00 -2.78 -19.01
CA GLY A 204 9.92 -2.99 -19.97
C GLY A 204 8.72 -3.77 -19.42
N GLU A 205 8.97 -4.74 -18.51
CA GLU A 205 7.93 -5.50 -17.82
C GLU A 205 7.16 -4.57 -16.88
N TYR A 206 7.88 -3.83 -16.04
CA TYR A 206 7.32 -2.79 -15.19
C TYR A 206 6.47 -1.77 -15.97
N ARG A 207 6.96 -1.33 -17.13
CA ARG A 207 6.25 -0.41 -18.02
C ARG A 207 4.92 -0.98 -18.50
N SER A 208 4.91 -2.27 -18.82
CA SER A 208 3.73 -2.98 -19.31
C SER A 208 2.71 -3.17 -18.18
N ILE A 209 3.19 -3.51 -16.98
CA ILE A 209 2.39 -3.67 -15.77
C ILE A 209 1.62 -2.38 -15.44
N LEU A 210 2.26 -1.21 -15.53
CA LEU A 210 1.61 0.10 -15.31
C LEU A 210 0.95 0.71 -16.55
N SER A 211 0.90 -0.02 -17.68
CA SER A 211 0.30 0.45 -18.93
C SER A 211 0.83 1.83 -19.38
N LEU A 212 2.15 2.01 -19.36
CA LEU A 212 2.79 3.28 -19.73
C LEU A 212 3.06 3.35 -21.25
N THR A 213 2.61 4.43 -21.88
CA THR A 213 2.90 4.80 -23.28
C THR A 213 4.38 5.03 -23.49
N LYS A 214 4.93 4.86 -24.70
CA LYS A 214 6.38 4.99 -25.01
C LYS A 214 7.03 6.34 -24.64
N LYS A 215 6.26 7.40 -24.43
CA LYS A 215 6.78 8.73 -24.06
C LYS A 215 6.88 8.94 -22.55
N GLU A 216 6.16 8.16 -21.74
CA GLU A 216 6.16 8.31 -20.27
C GLU A 216 7.50 7.86 -19.65
N ASN A 217 8.02 8.65 -18.71
CA ASN A 217 9.20 8.25 -17.94
C ASN A 217 8.78 7.29 -16.82
N VAL A 218 9.42 6.12 -16.78
CA VAL A 218 9.20 5.09 -15.75
C VAL A 218 9.51 5.62 -14.35
N ARG A 219 10.51 6.51 -14.20
CA ARG A 219 10.88 7.06 -12.89
C ARG A 219 9.78 7.93 -12.28
N ASN A 220 8.93 8.55 -13.11
CA ASN A 220 7.87 9.42 -12.64
C ASN A 220 6.74 8.66 -11.93
N THR A 221 6.71 7.32 -12.05
CA THR A 221 5.77 6.44 -11.34
C THR A 221 6.39 5.76 -10.12
N MET A 222 7.68 5.94 -9.88
CA MET A 222 8.39 5.32 -8.77
C MET A 222 8.18 6.11 -7.47
N TYR A 223 8.07 5.40 -6.35
CA TYR A 223 8.03 6.02 -5.03
C TYR A 223 9.40 6.55 -4.60
N SER A 224 9.43 7.52 -3.70
CA SER A 224 10.63 8.23 -3.25
C SER A 224 11.72 7.30 -2.71
N GLU A 225 11.34 6.30 -1.93
CA GLU A 225 12.29 5.31 -1.39
C GLU A 225 12.87 4.43 -2.49
N VAL A 226 12.06 4.08 -3.50
CA VAL A 226 12.50 3.30 -4.66
C VAL A 226 13.47 4.11 -5.52
N LEU A 227 13.16 5.39 -5.78
CA LEU A 227 14.05 6.31 -6.48
C LEU A 227 15.40 6.45 -5.76
N THR A 228 15.36 6.48 -4.43
CA THR A 228 16.55 6.55 -3.58
C THR A 228 17.39 5.27 -3.72
N THR A 229 16.77 4.08 -3.65
CA THR A 229 17.47 2.81 -3.85
C THR A 229 18.12 2.73 -5.24
N ILE A 230 17.42 3.16 -6.30
CA ILE A 230 17.98 3.23 -7.66
C ILE A 230 19.19 4.17 -7.68
N SER A 231 19.07 5.34 -7.06
CA SER A 231 20.13 6.35 -6.99
C SER A 231 21.37 5.84 -6.25
N MET A 232 21.19 5.09 -5.17
CA MET A 232 22.28 4.44 -4.43
C MET A 232 23.02 3.43 -5.31
N TYR A 233 22.27 2.60 -6.06
CA TYR A 233 22.83 1.64 -7.00
C TYR A 233 23.62 2.33 -8.12
N GLU A 234 23.05 3.37 -8.74
CA GLU A 234 23.68 4.13 -9.82
C GLU A 234 24.98 4.79 -9.36
N THR A 235 24.96 5.44 -8.20
CA THR A 235 26.14 6.11 -7.63
C THR A 235 27.23 5.11 -7.21
N GLY A 236 26.84 4.03 -6.54
CA GLY A 236 27.76 2.99 -6.09
C GLY A 236 28.45 2.32 -7.28
N LEU A 237 27.68 1.91 -8.28
CA LEU A 237 28.22 1.26 -9.48
C LEU A 237 29.10 2.21 -10.30
N ALA A 238 28.71 3.49 -10.42
CA ALA A 238 29.52 4.51 -11.09
C ALA A 238 30.91 4.65 -10.44
N ASN A 239 30.96 4.61 -9.10
CA ASN A 239 32.22 4.71 -8.36
C ASN A 239 33.11 3.50 -8.59
N GLU A 240 32.57 2.27 -8.55
CA GLU A 240 33.36 1.05 -8.79
C GLU A 240 33.90 1.00 -10.22
N ILE A 241 33.10 1.41 -11.20
CA ILE A 241 33.54 1.55 -12.60
C ILE A 241 34.69 2.56 -12.72
N LYS A 242 34.56 3.74 -12.10
CA LYS A 242 35.60 4.78 -12.12
C LYS A 242 36.89 4.31 -11.42
N LYS A 243 36.79 3.55 -10.33
CA LYS A 243 37.95 2.96 -9.63
C LYS A 243 38.70 1.97 -10.52
N LYS A 244 37.99 1.04 -11.18
CA LYS A 244 38.62 0.06 -12.07
C LYS A 244 39.21 0.72 -13.31
N TYR A 245 38.56 1.73 -13.86
CA TYR A 245 39.11 2.51 -14.96
C TYR A 245 40.44 3.18 -14.59
N LYS A 246 40.52 3.80 -13.40
CA LYS A 246 41.75 4.44 -12.90
C LYS A 246 42.88 3.43 -12.68
N SER A 247 42.59 2.20 -12.26
CA SER A 247 43.64 1.20 -12.02
C SER A 247 44.19 0.58 -13.31
N ILE A 248 43.35 0.43 -14.34
CA ILE A 248 43.77 -0.14 -15.63
C ILE A 248 44.34 0.93 -16.56
N GLY A 249 43.86 2.18 -16.49
CA GLY A 249 44.31 3.29 -17.34
C GLY A 249 43.77 3.26 -18.78
N ARG A 250 42.81 2.39 -19.08
CA ARG A 250 42.05 2.34 -20.35
C ARG A 250 40.58 2.08 -20.09
N LYS A 251 39.74 2.32 -21.11
CA LYS A 251 38.32 1.98 -21.05
C LYS A 251 38.11 0.47 -20.81
N LEU A 252 37.11 0.16 -19.99
CA LEU A 252 36.70 -1.19 -19.60
C LEU A 252 35.89 -1.84 -20.71
N LYS A 253 36.19 -3.11 -21.01
CA LYS A 253 35.40 -3.95 -21.89
C LYS A 253 34.09 -4.35 -21.18
N PRO A 254 33.01 -4.67 -21.92
CA PRO A 254 31.74 -5.07 -21.31
C PRO A 254 31.85 -6.21 -20.28
N LYS A 255 32.69 -7.21 -20.56
CA LYS A 255 32.95 -8.32 -19.62
C LYS A 255 33.52 -7.85 -18.28
N GLU A 256 34.43 -6.87 -18.30
CA GLU A 256 35.04 -6.32 -17.08
C GLU A 256 34.01 -5.54 -16.26
N VAL A 257 33.05 -4.86 -16.92
CA VAL A 257 31.97 -4.15 -16.22
C VAL A 257 30.92 -5.12 -15.68
N ASP A 258 30.67 -6.23 -16.39
CA ASP A 258 29.78 -7.29 -15.94
C ASP A 258 30.32 -7.98 -14.67
N GLU A 259 31.62 -8.26 -14.61
CA GLU A 259 32.29 -8.76 -13.40
C GLU A 259 32.16 -7.78 -12.23
N ILE A 260 32.36 -6.48 -12.46
CA ILE A 260 32.14 -5.44 -11.43
C ILE A 260 30.69 -5.46 -10.95
N PHE A 261 29.73 -5.60 -11.86
CA PHE A 261 28.31 -5.63 -11.50
C PHE A 261 27.98 -6.84 -10.63
N GLU A 262 28.47 -8.03 -10.98
CA GLU A 262 28.24 -9.26 -10.21
C GLU A 262 28.86 -9.19 -8.81
N GLU A 263 30.05 -8.61 -8.67
CA GLU A 263 30.67 -8.39 -7.37
C GLU A 263 29.89 -7.35 -6.56
N PHE A 264 29.48 -6.26 -7.20
CA PHE A 264 28.71 -5.18 -6.59
C PHE A 264 27.35 -5.67 -6.06
N GLU A 265 26.64 -6.48 -6.84
CA GLU A 265 25.33 -7.05 -6.49
C GLU A 265 25.40 -8.00 -5.30
N LYS A 266 26.51 -8.73 -5.13
CA LYS A 266 26.72 -9.67 -4.02
C LYS A 266 26.96 -8.98 -2.68
N ASN A 267 27.12 -7.66 -2.65
CA ASN A 267 27.37 -6.94 -1.40
C ASN A 267 26.14 -7.02 -0.46
N PRO A 268 26.29 -7.59 0.76
CA PRO A 268 25.18 -7.75 1.70
C PRO A 268 24.54 -6.43 2.14
N ALA A 269 25.24 -5.30 2.01
CA ALA A 269 24.72 -3.98 2.35
C ALA A 269 23.46 -3.59 1.55
N TRP A 270 23.26 -4.17 0.35
CA TRP A 270 22.10 -3.88 -0.47
C TRP A 270 20.83 -4.63 -0.06
N VAL A 271 20.98 -5.81 0.54
CA VAL A 271 19.86 -6.69 0.90
C VAL A 271 18.72 -5.95 1.62
N PRO A 272 18.94 -5.24 2.74
CA PRO A 272 17.86 -4.58 3.47
C PRO A 272 17.18 -3.47 2.65
N GLN A 273 17.95 -2.74 1.85
CA GLN A 273 17.42 -1.62 1.05
C GLN A 273 16.60 -2.13 -0.13
N ILE A 274 17.05 -3.19 -0.79
CA ILE A 274 16.32 -3.83 -1.88
C ILE A 274 15.03 -4.45 -1.36
N GLU A 275 15.08 -5.19 -0.24
CA GLU A 275 13.87 -5.78 0.34
C GLU A 275 12.84 -4.73 0.71
N MET A 276 13.28 -3.61 1.31
CA MET A 276 12.38 -2.50 1.62
C MET A 276 11.81 -1.85 0.35
N ALA A 277 12.62 -1.65 -0.70
CA ALA A 277 12.16 -1.10 -1.98
C ALA A 277 11.11 -2.01 -2.65
N ARG A 278 11.37 -3.33 -2.67
CA ARG A 278 10.44 -4.35 -3.21
C ARG A 278 9.13 -4.36 -2.43
N MET A 279 9.20 -4.40 -1.10
CA MET A 279 8.04 -4.39 -0.23
C MET A 279 7.19 -3.13 -0.42
N LYS A 280 7.83 -1.94 -0.40
CA LYS A 280 7.11 -0.68 -0.58
C LYS A 280 6.48 -0.57 -1.97
N MET A 281 7.21 -0.94 -3.02
CA MET A 281 6.68 -0.93 -4.38
C MET A 281 5.48 -1.88 -4.51
N ALA A 282 5.65 -3.15 -4.15
CA ALA A 282 4.61 -4.17 -4.30
C ALA A 282 3.36 -3.83 -3.50
N SER A 283 3.52 -3.43 -2.23
CA SER A 283 2.40 -3.12 -1.34
C SER A 283 1.63 -1.87 -1.77
N ARG A 284 2.33 -0.80 -2.16
CA ARG A 284 1.70 0.46 -2.57
C ARG A 284 1.06 0.36 -3.94
N ASP A 285 1.69 -0.30 -4.90
CA ASP A 285 1.08 -0.53 -6.21
C ASP A 285 -0.16 -1.43 -6.09
N TYR A 286 -0.12 -2.44 -5.23
CA TYR A 286 -1.28 -3.30 -4.97
C TYR A 286 -2.42 -2.54 -4.27
N GLY A 287 -2.10 -1.75 -3.24
CA GLY A 287 -3.09 -1.04 -2.43
C GLY A 287 -3.69 0.19 -3.10
N PHE A 288 -2.90 0.96 -3.85
CA PHE A 288 -3.34 2.21 -4.46
C PHE A 288 -3.64 2.11 -5.96
N ARG A 289 -2.82 1.38 -6.72
CA ARG A 289 -2.95 1.30 -8.19
C ARG A 289 -3.72 0.08 -8.66
N GLU A 290 -4.04 -0.84 -7.75
CA GLU A 290 -4.61 -2.16 -8.06
C GLU A 290 -3.75 -2.98 -9.02
N VAL A 291 -2.44 -2.82 -8.91
CA VAL A 291 -1.46 -3.46 -9.77
C VAL A 291 -0.66 -4.48 -8.96
N LEU A 292 -0.60 -5.71 -9.47
CA LEU A 292 0.20 -6.78 -8.89
C LEU A 292 1.40 -7.06 -9.78
N HIS A 293 2.60 -6.95 -9.19
CA HIS A 293 3.86 -7.35 -9.81
C HIS A 293 4.08 -8.85 -9.56
N PRO A 294 4.08 -9.72 -10.59
CA PRO A 294 4.19 -11.17 -10.39
C PRO A 294 5.47 -11.57 -9.63
N GLU A 295 6.61 -10.97 -9.98
CA GLU A 295 7.91 -11.25 -9.37
C GLU A 295 8.03 -10.73 -7.92
N LEU A 296 7.19 -9.78 -7.54
CA LEU A 296 7.17 -9.15 -6.22
C LEU A 296 5.93 -9.51 -5.39
N ALA A 297 5.10 -10.47 -5.84
CA ALA A 297 3.85 -10.83 -5.17
C ALA A 297 4.06 -11.24 -3.70
N ASN A 298 5.17 -11.93 -3.41
CA ASN A 298 5.52 -12.35 -2.05
C ASN A 298 5.95 -11.20 -1.12
N TYR A 299 6.16 -9.99 -1.65
CA TYR A 299 6.52 -8.80 -0.90
C TYR A 299 5.33 -7.89 -0.58
N VAL A 300 4.11 -8.27 -1.02
CA VAL A 300 2.89 -7.50 -0.76
C VAL A 300 2.51 -7.66 0.71
N ASN A 301 2.48 -6.52 1.41
CA ASN A 301 2.02 -6.40 2.79
C ASN A 301 0.84 -5.43 2.87
N PRO A 302 0.00 -5.55 3.91
CA PRO A 302 -1.07 -4.58 4.14
C PRO A 302 -0.48 -3.20 4.45
N LEU A 303 -1.04 -2.18 3.80
CA LEU A 303 -0.73 -0.78 4.08
C LEU A 303 -1.32 -0.38 5.43
N ASN A 304 -0.57 0.40 6.19
CA ASN A 304 -1.04 0.99 7.45
C ASN A 304 -1.78 2.31 7.19
N THR A 305 -2.43 2.82 8.23
CA THR A 305 -3.19 4.08 8.17
C THR A 305 -2.31 5.27 7.75
N ASP A 306 -1.06 5.31 8.22
CA ASP A 306 -0.12 6.40 7.92
C ASP A 306 0.23 6.48 6.44
N GLU A 307 0.33 5.34 5.75
CA GLU A 307 0.54 5.31 4.30
C GLU A 307 -0.68 5.86 3.56
N PHE A 308 -1.90 5.54 3.99
CA PHE A 308 -3.11 6.16 3.42
C PHE A 308 -3.15 7.66 3.68
N GLU A 309 -2.76 8.12 4.86
CA GLU A 309 -2.68 9.56 5.16
C GLU A 309 -1.62 10.25 4.31
N ARG A 310 -0.45 9.63 4.15
CA ARG A 310 0.66 10.17 3.33
C ARG A 310 0.27 10.38 1.88
N PHE A 311 -0.49 9.45 1.29
CA PHE A 311 -0.79 9.47 -0.15
C PHE A 311 -2.20 9.98 -0.50
N LEU A 312 -3.17 9.91 0.42
CA LEU A 312 -4.56 10.33 0.20
C LEU A 312 -4.98 11.50 1.09
N GLY A 313 -4.15 11.92 2.04
CA GLY A 313 -4.49 12.97 3.00
C GLY A 313 -4.49 14.37 2.43
N ASP A 314 -5.10 15.29 3.17
CA ASP A 314 -5.38 16.64 2.66
C ASP A 314 -4.09 17.45 2.45
N LYS A 315 -3.07 17.24 3.29
CA LYS A 315 -1.73 17.85 3.09
C LYS A 315 -1.07 17.40 1.79
N SER A 316 -1.26 16.14 1.42
CA SER A 316 -0.74 15.57 0.17
C SER A 316 -1.48 16.12 -1.06
N ALA A 317 -2.76 16.51 -0.88
CA ALA A 317 -3.53 17.21 -1.91
C ALA A 317 -3.01 18.63 -2.13
N GLU A 318 -2.87 19.40 -1.05
CA GLU A 318 -2.36 20.78 -1.14
C GLU A 318 -0.96 20.84 -1.77
N LEU A 319 -0.09 19.87 -1.45
CA LEU A 319 1.23 19.78 -2.07
C LEU A 319 1.13 19.55 -3.58
N ALA A 320 0.29 18.60 -4.00
CA ALA A 320 0.11 18.30 -5.42
C ALA A 320 -0.41 19.51 -6.19
N ASP A 321 -1.42 20.20 -5.65
CA ASP A 321 -2.01 21.41 -6.24
C ASP A 321 -0.96 22.53 -6.38
N ARG A 322 -0.12 22.74 -5.36
CA ARG A 322 0.99 23.70 -5.43
C ARG A 322 1.97 23.33 -6.53
N ILE A 323 2.38 22.07 -6.63
CA ILE A 323 3.32 21.62 -7.66
C ILE A 323 2.73 21.86 -9.05
N GLU A 324 1.44 21.60 -9.25
CA GLU A 324 0.76 21.83 -10.52
C GLU A 324 0.70 23.32 -10.87
N GLN A 325 0.38 24.19 -9.90
CA GLN A 325 0.39 25.65 -10.09
C GLN A 325 1.77 26.19 -10.48
N TYR A 326 2.85 25.60 -9.96
CA TYR A 326 4.21 26.02 -10.31
C TYR A 326 4.75 25.38 -11.59
N LYS A 327 4.18 24.27 -12.08
CA LYS A 327 4.60 23.65 -13.35
C LYS A 327 4.34 24.55 -14.56
N ASP A 328 3.32 25.41 -14.51
CA ASP A 328 3.01 26.35 -15.60
C ASP A 328 3.92 27.59 -15.61
N VAL A 329 4.78 27.76 -14.60
CA VAL A 329 5.69 28.91 -14.45
C VAL A 329 7.13 28.59 -14.89
N PHE A 330 7.46 27.32 -15.17
CA PHE A 330 8.82 26.88 -15.54
C PHE A 330 8.95 26.38 -16.98
#